data_AF-A0A0N1ELN9-F1
#
_entry.id   AF-A0A0N1ELN9-F1
#
_cell.length_a   1.000
_cell.length_b   1.000
_cell.length_c   1.000
_cell.angle_alpha   90.00
_cell.angle_beta   90.00
_cell.angle_gamma   90.00
#
_symmetry.space_group_name_H-M   'P 1'
#
loop_
_entity.id
_entity.type
_entity.pdbx_description
1 polymer ?
#
loop_
_entity_poly.entity_id
_entity_poly.type
_entity_poly.pdbx_seq_one_letter_code
_entity_poly.pdbx_strand_id
1 'polypeptide(L)'
;MTDTPPDPAPRKNRNRWQARNPLTQDEARRQGDVTRCALLTLGNKDAAIAYLNEDRDDLGGRPIDLALATAEGFRRVVAHLADLPAPSPAIG
;
A
#
# COMPACT_ATOMS: atom_id res chain seq x y z
N MET A 1 -27.49 13.45 -27.22
CA MET A 1 -27.15 12.08 -26.79
C MET A 1 -25.69 12.11 -26.39
N THR A 2 -25.42 12.57 -25.17
CA THR A 2 -24.06 12.67 -24.64
C THR A 2 -24.20 12.46 -23.14
N ASP A 3 -24.08 11.21 -22.73
CA ASP A 3 -23.94 10.83 -21.33
C ASP A 3 -22.47 10.43 -21.18
N THR A 4 -21.67 11.35 -20.63
CA THR A 4 -20.30 11.07 -20.19
C THR A 4 -20.43 10.46 -18.80
N PRO A 5 -20.00 9.22 -18.54
CA PRO A 5 -20.05 8.68 -17.18
C PRO A 5 -19.05 9.41 -16.28
N PRO A 6 -19.40 9.64 -15.00
CA PRO A 6 -18.69 10.55 -14.12
C PRO A 6 -17.34 9.99 -13.65
N ASP A 7 -16.39 10.91 -13.51
CA ASP A 7 -15.09 10.77 -12.88
C ASP A 7 -15.20 10.05 -11.50
N PRO A 8 -14.39 9.00 -11.20
CA PRO A 8 -14.52 8.29 -9.94
C PRO A 8 -13.96 9.13 -8.78
N ALA A 9 -14.87 9.58 -7.91
CA ALA A 9 -14.60 10.41 -6.73
C ALA A 9 -13.46 9.90 -5.83
N PRO A 10 -12.68 10.81 -5.19
CA PRO A 10 -11.55 10.45 -4.36
C PRO A 10 -12.03 9.77 -3.07
N ARG A 11 -11.56 8.54 -2.84
CA ARG A 11 -12.08 7.63 -1.82
C ARG A 11 -11.48 7.94 -0.44
N LYS A 12 -12.22 8.73 0.34
CA LYS A 12 -12.22 8.95 1.80
C LYS A 12 -11.08 8.26 2.60
N ASN A 13 -10.15 9.09 3.05
CA ASN A 13 -9.05 8.84 3.99
C ASN A 13 -9.53 8.44 5.41
N ARG A 14 -10.02 7.21 5.59
CA ARG A 14 -9.98 6.61 6.94
C ARG A 14 -8.69 5.83 7.04
N ASN A 15 -7.90 6.09 8.08
CA ASN A 15 -6.78 5.22 8.49
C ASN A 15 -7.31 3.80 8.70
N ARG A 16 -7.38 3.04 7.60
CA ARG A 16 -8.01 1.72 7.49
C ARG A 16 -7.20 0.62 8.15
N TRP A 17 -5.99 0.94 8.60
CA TRP A 17 -5.11 0.09 9.40
C TRP A 17 -5.77 -0.46 10.67
N GLN A 18 -6.86 0.17 11.14
CA GLN A 18 -7.61 -0.24 12.34
C GLN A 18 -9.09 -0.61 12.05
N ALA A 19 -9.55 -0.52 10.81
CA ALA A 19 -11.00 -0.51 10.52
C ALA A 19 -11.62 -1.89 10.21
N ARG A 20 -10.86 -2.97 10.34
CA ARG A 20 -11.36 -4.35 10.29
C ARG A 20 -11.00 -4.99 11.63
N ASN A 21 -11.72 -6.04 12.04
CA ASN A 21 -11.53 -6.79 13.28
C ASN A 21 -10.09 -6.78 13.83
N PRO A 22 -9.90 -6.86 15.16
CA PRO A 22 -8.57 -6.92 15.76
C PRO A 22 -7.71 -7.92 15.00
N LEU A 23 -6.59 -7.43 14.48
CA LEU A 23 -5.69 -8.22 13.65
C LEU A 23 -5.23 -9.46 14.41
N THR A 24 -5.16 -10.58 13.73
CA THR A 24 -4.44 -11.75 14.23
C THR A 24 -2.95 -11.37 14.41
N GLN A 25 -2.23 -12.14 15.24
CA GLN A 25 -0.81 -11.89 15.47
C GLN A 25 0.00 -11.92 14.16
N ASP A 26 -0.34 -12.82 13.24
CA ASP A 26 0.30 -12.91 11.93
C ASP A 26 0.01 -11.70 11.04
N GLU A 27 -1.23 -11.21 11.02
CA GLU A 27 -1.59 -10.00 10.26
C GLU A 27 -0.91 -8.76 10.82
N ALA A 28 -0.87 -8.61 12.15
CA ALA A 28 -0.17 -7.51 12.81
C ALA A 28 1.34 -7.54 12.49
N ARG A 29 1.95 -8.73 12.48
CA ARG A 29 3.35 -8.92 12.08
C ARG A 29 3.57 -8.50 10.62
N ARG A 30 2.76 -9.02 9.69
CA ARG A 30 2.86 -8.64 8.25
C ARG A 30 2.61 -7.16 8.04
N GLN A 31 1.71 -6.54 8.79
CA GLN A 31 1.46 -5.11 8.73
C GLN A 31 2.69 -4.29 9.14
N GLY A 32 3.33 -4.68 10.26
CA GLY A 32 4.58 -4.05 10.70
C GLY A 32 5.70 -4.21 9.68
N ASP A 33 5.88 -5.44 9.17
CA ASP A 33 6.94 -5.78 8.22
C ASP A 33 6.74 -5.03 6.88
N VAL A 34 5.52 -5.01 6.33
CA VAL A 34 5.26 -4.33 5.04
C VAL A 34 5.37 -2.81 5.16
N THR A 35 4.97 -2.25 6.31
CA THR A 35 5.13 -0.82 6.60
C THR A 35 6.61 -0.46 6.68
N ARG A 36 7.42 -1.28 7.36
CA ARG A 36 8.86 -1.08 7.44
C ARG A 36 9.52 -1.18 6.08
N CYS A 37 9.16 -2.18 5.26
CA CYS A 37 9.67 -2.30 3.89
C CYS A 37 9.36 -1.06 3.06
N ALA A 38 8.11 -0.58 3.07
CA ALA A 38 7.70 0.61 2.33
C ALA A 38 8.46 1.87 2.80
N LEU A 39 8.64 2.05 4.11
CA LEU A 39 9.40 3.17 4.67
C LEU A 39 10.87 3.16 4.24
N LEU A 40 11.52 1.99 4.30
CA LEU A 40 12.92 1.84 3.90
C LEU A 40 13.09 2.05 2.39
N THR A 41 12.11 1.63 1.59
CA THR A 41 12.15 1.75 0.14
C THR A 41 11.87 3.19 -0.31
N LEU A 42 10.84 3.84 0.23
CA LEU A 42 10.35 5.15 -0.24
C LEU A 42 10.95 6.33 0.53
N GLY A 43 11.67 6.06 1.62
CA GLY A 43 12.45 7.04 2.40
C GLY A 43 11.63 7.96 3.30
N ASN A 44 10.30 8.01 3.16
CA ASN A 44 9.44 8.82 4.01
C ASN A 44 8.08 8.18 4.28
N LYS A 45 7.46 8.63 5.39
CA LYS A 45 6.21 8.07 5.90
C LYS A 45 5.02 8.34 4.99
N ASP A 46 4.92 9.54 4.42
CA ASP A 46 3.75 9.91 3.61
C ASP A 46 3.73 9.13 2.29
N ALA A 47 4.88 8.96 1.64
CA ALA A 47 5.01 8.11 0.46
C ALA A 47 4.71 6.63 0.77
N ALA A 48 5.20 6.11 1.90
CA ALA A 48 4.88 4.75 2.32
C ALA A 48 3.37 4.55 2.58
N ILE A 49 2.72 5.51 3.25
CA ILE A 49 1.28 5.49 3.50
C ILE A 49 0.51 5.57 2.18
N ALA A 50 0.91 6.46 1.28
CA ALA A 50 0.28 6.61 -0.04
C ALA A 50 0.37 5.30 -0.82
N TYR A 51 1.57 4.76 -0.99
CA TYR A 51 1.79 3.48 -1.68
C TYR A 51 0.94 2.35 -1.09
N LEU A 52 0.98 2.14 0.22
CA LEU A 52 0.28 1.02 0.86
C LEU A 52 -1.26 1.12 0.76
N ASN A 53 -1.79 2.33 0.63
CA ASN A 53 -3.22 2.57 0.63
C ASN A 53 -3.81 2.84 -0.76
N GLU A 54 -2.99 3.13 -1.75
CA GLU A 54 -3.36 3.32 -3.15
C GLU A 54 -3.78 2.00 -3.79
N ASP A 55 -4.80 2.06 -4.64
CA ASP A 55 -5.23 0.89 -5.42
C ASP A 55 -4.31 0.75 -6.63
N ARG A 56 -3.77 -0.45 -6.81
CA ARG A 56 -2.63 -0.72 -7.68
C ARG A 56 -3.02 -1.84 -8.63
N ASP A 57 -3.29 -1.51 -9.88
CA ASP A 57 -3.75 -2.46 -10.91
C ASP A 57 -2.70 -3.55 -11.19
N ASP A 58 -1.41 -3.19 -11.12
CA ASP A 58 -0.25 -4.08 -11.21
C ASP A 58 -0.21 -5.14 -10.10
N LEU A 59 -0.72 -4.81 -8.91
CA LEU A 59 -0.85 -5.72 -7.78
C LEU A 59 -2.25 -6.36 -7.67
N GLY A 60 -3.21 -5.89 -8.47
CA GLY A 60 -4.61 -6.34 -8.43
C GLY A 60 -5.36 -5.87 -7.18
N GLY A 61 -4.94 -4.76 -6.58
CA GLY A 61 -5.57 -4.17 -5.40
C GLY A 61 -4.63 -3.36 -4.53
N ARG A 62 -5.09 -3.01 -3.33
CA ARG A 62 -4.31 -2.21 -2.38
C ARG A 62 -3.19 -3.03 -1.74
N PRO A 63 -1.92 -2.57 -1.74
CA PRO A 63 -0.81 -3.36 -1.23
C PRO A 63 -0.98 -3.82 0.22
N ILE A 64 -1.57 -2.98 1.08
CA ILE A 64 -1.80 -3.37 2.47
C ILE A 64 -2.81 -4.52 2.60
N ASP A 65 -3.91 -4.48 1.86
CA ASP A 65 -4.94 -5.53 1.96
C ASP A 65 -4.35 -6.87 1.46
N LEU A 66 -3.53 -6.84 0.41
CA LEU A 66 -2.84 -8.01 -0.13
C LEU A 66 -1.80 -8.58 0.85
N ALA A 67 -1.00 -7.71 1.46
CA ALA A 67 0.06 -8.10 2.37
C ALA A 67 -0.46 -8.76 3.65
N LEU A 68 -1.61 -8.32 4.15
CA LEU A 68 -2.22 -8.90 5.35
C LEU A 68 -2.93 -10.21 5.02
N ALA A 69 -3.65 -10.27 3.91
CA ALA A 69 -4.50 -11.41 3.54
C ALA A 69 -3.71 -12.73 3.49
N THR A 70 -2.51 -12.74 2.90
CA THR A 70 -1.72 -13.97 2.74
C THR A 70 -0.21 -13.68 2.72
N ALA A 71 0.60 -14.71 3.00
CA ALA A 71 2.05 -14.64 2.85
C ALA A 71 2.49 -14.44 1.38
N GLU A 72 1.72 -14.95 0.42
CA GLU A 72 1.95 -14.73 -1.02
C GLU A 72 1.71 -13.25 -1.39
N GLY A 73 0.60 -12.67 -0.93
CA GLY A 73 0.32 -11.25 -1.13
C GLY A 73 1.40 -10.36 -0.52
N PHE A 74 1.90 -10.72 0.67
CA PHE A 74 3.05 -10.03 1.28
C PHE A 74 4.29 -10.09 0.38
N ARG A 75 4.68 -11.28 -0.11
CA ARG A 75 5.84 -11.44 -0.99
C ARG A 75 5.72 -10.64 -2.28
N ARG A 76 4.53 -10.57 -2.88
CA ARG A 76 4.28 -9.77 -4.10
C ARG A 76 4.50 -8.27 -3.85
N VAL A 77 3.98 -7.76 -2.74
CA VAL A 77 4.15 -6.34 -2.38
C VAL A 77 5.62 -6.00 -2.11
N VAL A 78 6.33 -6.88 -1.40
CA VAL A 78 7.77 -6.69 -1.15
C VAL A 78 8.58 -6.74 -2.44
N ALA A 79 8.26 -7.68 -3.36
CA ALA A 79 8.91 -7.75 -4.66
C ALA A 79 8.66 -6.49 -5.50
N HIS A 80 7.43 -5.98 -5.49
CA HIS A 80 7.10 -4.73 -6.16
C HIS A 80 7.85 -3.54 -5.55
N LEU A 81 7.94 -3.45 -4.22
CA LEU A 81 8.75 -2.41 -3.57
C LEU A 81 10.22 -2.49 -3.96
N ALA A 82 10.78 -3.70 -4.05
CA ALA A 82 12.17 -3.90 -4.45
C ALA A 82 12.45 -3.50 -5.91
N ASP A 83 11.44 -3.55 -6.78
CA ASP A 83 11.53 -3.12 -8.17
C ASP A 83 11.37 -1.59 -8.34
N LEU A 84 10.86 -0.90 -7.31
CA LEU A 84 10.75 0.55 -7.37
C LEU A 84 12.15 1.19 -7.42
N PRO A 85 12.32 2.22 -8.27
CA PRO A 85 13.55 2.98 -8.25
C PRO A 85 13.72 3.60 -6.86
N ALA A 86 14.95 3.53 -6.32
CA ALA A 86 15.27 4.18 -5.07
C ALA A 86 14.85 5.66 -5.13
N PRO A 87 14.28 6.22 -4.06
CA PRO A 87 13.88 7.62 -4.03
C PRO A 87 15.12 8.44 -4.38
N SER A 88 15.01 9.22 -5.46
CA SER A 88 16.11 10.07 -5.89
C SER A 88 16.57 10.90 -4.70
N PRO A 89 17.88 10.95 -4.37
CA PRO A 89 18.35 11.87 -3.35
C PRO A 89 17.94 13.26 -3.83
N ALA A 90 17.05 13.91 -3.10
CA ALA A 90 16.75 15.32 -3.35
C ALA A 90 18.10 16.03 -3.24
N ILE A 91 18.63 16.47 -4.38
CA ILE A 91 19.84 17.28 -4.42
C ILE A 91 19.47 18.59 -3.74
N GLY A 92 19.88 18.71 -2.48
CA GLY A 92 19.84 19.95 -1.71
C GLY A 92 21.13 20.73 -1.87
#